data_AF-A0A2V4B232-F1
#
_entry.id   AF-A0A2V4B232-F1
#
_cell.length_a   1.000
_cell.length_b   1.000
_cell.length_c   1.000
_cell.angle_alpha   90.00
_cell.angle_beta   90.00
_cell.angle_gamma   90.00
#
_symmetry.space_group_name_H-M   'P 1'
#
loop_
_entity.id
_entity.type
_entity.pdbx_description
1 polymer ?
#
loop_
_entity_poly.entity_id
_entity_poly.type
_entity_poly.pdbx_seq_one_letter_code
_entity_poly.pdbx_strand_id
1 'polypeptide(L)' 'MGRIVVGLGAIVVGVILLAAASSVLAIVLEVLLVLAGADLLVTGALGHCPLYRKLSYVPPSLRRP' A
#
# COMPACT_ATOMS: atom_id res chain seq x y z
N MET A 1 -4.38 7.56 -5.84
CA MET A 1 -4.25 8.44 -4.65
C MET A 1 -5.12 8.02 -3.48
N GLY A 2 -6.42 7.73 -3.66
CA GLY A 2 -7.31 7.33 -2.55
C GLY A 2 -6.78 6.17 -1.69
N ARG A 3 -6.21 5.13 -2.31
CA ARG A 3 -5.60 3.99 -1.60
C ARG A 3 -4.40 4.37 -0.71
N ILE A 4 -3.58 5.34 -1.14
CA ILE A 4 -2.42 5.79 -0.36
C ILE A 4 -2.88 6.55 0.88
N VAL A 5 -3.84 7.47 0.73
CA VAL A 5 -4.38 8.26 1.84
C VAL A 5 -5.08 7.35 2.86
N VAL A 6 -5.88 6.39 2.37
CA VAL A 6 -6.57 5.42 3.23
C VAL A 6 -5.57 4.48 3.92
N GLY A 7 -4.56 3.99 3.20
CA GLY A 7 -3.52 3.11 3.77
C GLY A 7 -2.69 3.81 4.86
N LEU A 8 -2.28 5.05 4.61
CA LEU A 8 -1.57 5.87 5.61
C LEU A 8 -2.45 6.15 6.83
N GLY A 9 -3.73 6.49 6.61
CA GLY A 9 -4.68 6.70 7.69
C GLY A 9 -4.87 5.46 8.56
N ALA A 10 -5.01 4.27 7.96
CA ALA A 10 -5.14 3.01 8.68
C ALA A 10 -3.91 2.69 9.53
N ILE A 11 -2.70 2.95 9.02
CA ILE A 11 -1.45 2.78 9.78
C ILE A 11 -1.42 3.71 10.99
N VAL A 12 -1.68 5.02 10.79
CA VAL A 12 -1.58 6.02 11.86
C VAL A 12 -2.61 5.73 12.96
N VAL A 13 -3.86 5.47 12.59
CA VAL A 13 -4.92 5.16 13.55
C VAL A 13 -4.62 3.85 14.28
N GLY A 14 -4.18 2.80 13.58
CA GLY A 14 -3.83 1.52 14.18
C GLY A 14 -2.70 1.62 15.21
N VAL A 15 -1.65 2.41 14.92
CA VAL A 15 -0.54 2.64 15.86
C VAL A 15 -1.00 3.40 17.11
N ILE A 16 -1.87 4.40 16.96
CA ILE A 16 -2.40 5.16 18.09
C ILE A 16 -3.26 4.26 18.99
N LEU A 17 -4.13 3.44 18.40
CA LEU A 17 -4.99 2.51 19.13
C LEU A 17 -4.15 1.47 19.89
N LEU A 18 -3.09 0.95 19.27
CA LEU A 18 -2.17 -0.02 19.87
C LEU A 18 -1.45 0.51 21.12
N ALA A 19 -1.14 1.80 21.16
CA ALA A 19 -0.55 2.42 22.35
C ALA A 19 -1.52 2.48 23.54
N ALA A 20 -2.83 2.40 23.29
CA ALA A 20 -3.88 2.44 24.30
C ALA A 20 -4.53 1.06 24.56
N ALA A 21 -4.13 0.02 23.82
CA ALA A 21 -4.75 -1.30 23.89
C ALA A 21 -4.39 -2.04 25.18
N SER A 22 -5.42 -2.52 25.89
CA SER A 22 -5.29 -3.33 27.10
C SER A 22 -5.70 -4.80 26.91
N SER A 23 -6.21 -5.14 25.73
CA SER A 23 -6.73 -6.46 25.39
C SER A 23 -5.86 -7.14 24.31
N VAL A 24 -5.56 -8.42 24.50
CA VAL A 24 -4.83 -9.24 23.52
C VAL A 24 -5.56 -9.26 22.17
N LEU A 25 -6.90 -9.32 22.18
CA LEU A 25 -7.69 -9.30 20.95
C LEU A 25 -7.58 -7.95 20.22
N ALA A 26 -7.56 -6.84 20.97
CA ALA A 26 -7.40 -5.50 20.39
C ALA A 26 -6.03 -5.36 19.72
N ILE A 27 -4.97 -5.81 20.40
CA ILE A 27 -3.61 -5.82 19.85
C ILE A 27 -3.56 -6.57 18.50
N VAL A 28 -4.18 -7.76 18.42
CA VAL A 28 -4.21 -8.54 17.17
C VAL A 28 -4.94 -7.80 16.06
N LEU A 29 -6.11 -7.22 16.35
CA LEU A 29 -6.90 -6.48 15.37
C LEU A 29 -6.17 -5.22 14.87
N GLU A 30 -5.48 -4.50 15.74
CA GLU A 30 -4.72 -3.31 15.40
C GLU A 30 -3.49 -3.64 14.56
N VAL A 31 -2.78 -4.73 14.87
CA VAL A 31 -1.67 -5.22 14.03
C VAL A 31 -2.18 -5.57 12.63
N LEU A 32 -3.31 -6.29 12.53
CA LEU A 32 -3.93 -6.59 11.23
C LEU A 32 -4.34 -5.32 10.48
N LEU A 33 -4.88 -4.32 11.18
CA LEU A 33 -5.25 -3.03 10.60
C LEU A 33 -4.03 -2.29 10.02
N VAL A 34 -2.92 -2.26 10.76
CA VAL A 34 -1.67 -1.64 10.31
C VAL A 34 -1.12 -2.38 9.08
N LEU A 35 -1.13 -3.72 9.09
CA LEU A 35 -0.69 -4.53 7.96
C LEU A 35 -1.57 -4.32 6.71
N ALA A 36 -2.89 -4.25 6.89
CA ALA A 36 -3.82 -3.96 5.79
C ALA A 36 -3.60 -2.54 5.23
N GLY A 37 -3.34 -1.56 6.10
CA GLY A 37 -2.98 -0.20 5.70
C GLY A 37 -1.68 -0.16 4.90
N ALA A 38 -0.66 -0.91 5.33
CA ALA A 38 0.60 -1.05 4.62
C ALA A 38 0.42 -1.69 3.25
N ASP A 39 -0.34 -2.77 3.12
CA ASP A 39 -0.64 -3.38 1.82
C ASP A 39 -1.35 -2.40 0.89
N LEU A 40 -2.35 -1.68 1.39
CA LEU A 40 -3.09 -0.71 0.59
C LEU A 40 -2.22 0.49 0.15
N LEU A 41 -1.31 0.93 1.02
CA LEU A 41 -0.34 1.98 0.72
C LEU A 41 0.70 1.52 -0.29
N VAL A 42 1.26 0.32 -0.13
CA VAL A 42 2.22 -0.30 -1.05
C VAL A 42 1.56 -0.55 -2.41
N THR A 43 0.38 -1.17 -2.44
CA THR A 43 -0.41 -1.37 -3.66
C THR A 43 -0.82 -0.05 -4.31
N GLY A 44 -1.16 0.97 -3.52
CA GLY A 44 -1.48 2.31 -3.99
C GLY A 44 -0.27 3.07 -4.56
N ALA A 45 0.91 2.92 -3.94
CA ALA A 45 2.18 3.51 -4.38
C ALA A 45 2.74 2.80 -5.61
N LEU A 46 2.58 1.47 -5.70
CA LEU A 46 2.85 0.67 -6.90
C LEU A 46 1.81 0.93 -8.00
N GLY A 47 0.71 1.61 -7.69
CA GLY A 47 -0.41 1.97 -8.56
C GLY A 47 -0.11 2.93 -9.73
N HIS A 48 1.16 3.16 -10.07
CA HIS A 48 1.58 3.71 -11.36
C HIS A 48 2.75 2.85 -11.89
N CYS A 49 2.39 1.85 -12.69
CA CYS A 49 3.20 0.69 -13.01
C CYS A 49 4.58 1.02 -13.64
N PRO A 50 5.71 0.76 -12.95
CA PRO A 50 7.00 0.58 -13.64
C PRO A 50 6.96 -0.62 -14.60
N LEU A 51 6.04 -1.57 -14.38
CA LEU A 51 5.80 -2.74 -15.23
C LEU A 51 5.16 -2.37 -16.58
N TYR A 52 4.20 -1.43 -16.61
CA TYR A 52 3.58 -0.94 -17.86
C TYR A 52 4.57 -0.05 -18.63
N ARG A 53 5.42 0.71 -17.92
CA ARG A 53 6.55 1.43 -18.53
C ARG A 53 7.56 0.49 -19.20
N LYS A 54 7.80 -0.69 -18.63
CA LYS A 54 8.63 -1.76 -19.24
C LYS A 54 7.92 -2.50 -20.37
N LEU A 55 6.59 -2.54 -20.40
CA LEU A 55 5.82 -3.19 -21.46
C LEU A 55 5.54 -2.26 -22.65
N SER A 56 5.44 -0.94 -22.42
CA SER A 56 5.44 0.10 -23.47
C SER A 56 6.84 0.42 -24.00
N TYR A 57 7.89 -0.20 -23.44
CA TYR A 57 9.23 -0.15 -24.02
C TYR A 57 9.24 -0.96 -25.31
N VAL A 58 9.03 -0.29 -26.44
CA VAL A 58 9.22 -0.88 -27.76
C VAL A 58 10.72 -0.84 -28.07
N PRO A 59 11.41 -1.99 -28.17
CA PRO A 59 12.83 -2.02 -28.46
C PRO A 59 13.09 -1.40 -29.84
N PRO A 60 14.25 -0.76 -30.07
CA PRO A 60 14.55 -0.08 -31.34
C PRO A 60 14.36 -0.97 -32.58
N SER A 61 14.57 -2.28 -32.44
CA SER A 61 14.39 -3.29 -33.50
C SER A 61 12.94 -3.50 -33.96
N LEU A 62 11.94 -3.13 -33.15
CA LEU A 62 10.50 -3.24 -33.46
C LEU A 62 9.86 -1.90 -33.85
N ARG A 63 10.64 -0.82 -33.88
CA ARG A 63 10.20 0.51 -34.32
C ARG A 63 10.20 0.54 -35.85
N ARG A 64 9.15 0.00 -36.49
CA ARG A 64 8.97 0.11 -37.96
C ARG A 64 8.61 1.57 -38.32
N PRO A 65 9.09 2.08 -39.48
CA PRO A 65 8.91 3.47 -39.91
C PRO A 65 7.46 3.81 -40.25
#